data_AF-A0A1Q5AD93-F1
#
_entry.id   AF-A0A1Q5AD93-F1
#
_cell.length_a   1.000
_cell.length_b   1.000
_cell.length_c   1.000
_cell.angle_alpha   90.00
_cell.angle_beta   90.00
_cell.angle_gamma   90.00
#
_symmetry.space_group_name_H-M   'P 1'
#
loop_
_entity.id
_entity.type
_entity.pdbx_description
1 polymer ?
#
loop_
_entity_poly.entity_id
_entity_poly.type
_entity_poly.pdbx_seq_one_letter_code
_entity_poly.pdbx_strand_id
1 'polypeptide(L)'
;MVALVGCKADVISYDLPAESARYTFQTETDGVTTAWEYTSDRPTEPDTPTSQPCIADVVLKETGPCRPEPLIFLRYDLGLGLDNTAEADRLHPITVTGYYQDRLGMPPGVTELRAEASFDGGKVWRPVSTEAAGKNTFTARIKHPKRDRASGGVALRITATDRAGNTVKQTIPQAYRLR
;
A
#
# COMPACT_ATOMS: atom_id res chain seq x y z
N MET A 1 -33.46 13.28 -14.81
CA MET A 1 -32.21 13.43 -15.57
C MET A 1 -31.41 14.54 -14.87
N VAL A 2 -30.65 14.18 -13.84
CA VAL A 2 -29.84 15.16 -13.09
C VAL A 2 -28.44 15.10 -13.69
N ALA A 3 -28.09 16.15 -14.43
CA ALA A 3 -26.75 16.33 -14.96
C ALA A 3 -25.80 16.67 -13.81
N LEU A 4 -24.99 15.70 -13.40
CA LEU A 4 -23.78 15.95 -12.63
C LEU A 4 -22.69 16.39 -13.62
N VAL A 5 -22.66 17.69 -13.89
CA VAL A 5 -21.48 18.36 -14.44
C VAL A 5 -20.53 18.55 -13.26
N GLY A 6 -19.53 17.68 -13.11
CA GLY A 6 -18.60 17.76 -11.98
C GLY A 6 -17.41 16.82 -12.13
N CYS A 7 -16.24 17.42 -12.33
CA CYS A 7 -14.91 16.82 -12.51
C CYS A 7 -14.78 15.88 -13.71
N LYS A 8 -14.02 16.32 -14.74
CA LYS A 8 -13.27 15.36 -15.56
C LYS A 8 -12.33 14.64 -14.61
N ALA A 9 -12.75 13.49 -14.09
CA ALA A 9 -11.78 12.56 -13.55
C ALA A 9 -10.94 12.15 -14.76
N ASP A 10 -9.70 12.64 -14.83
CA ASP A 10 -8.70 12.05 -15.71
C ASP A 10 -8.46 10.63 -15.16
N VAL A 11 -9.28 9.69 -15.62
CA VAL A 11 -9.08 8.28 -15.33
C VAL A 11 -7.82 7.88 -16.08
N ILE A 12 -6.74 7.71 -15.33
CA ILE A 12 -5.51 7.17 -15.88
C ILE A 12 -5.76 5.66 -16.08
N SER A 13 -5.90 5.26 -17.35
CA SER A 13 -5.99 3.86 -17.76
C SER A 13 -4.69 3.44 -18.44
N TYR A 14 -4.32 2.17 -18.26
CA TYR A 14 -3.17 1.57 -18.91
C TYR A 14 -3.60 0.23 -19.50
N ASP A 15 -3.16 -0.05 -20.72
CA ASP A 15 -3.41 -1.33 -21.37
C ASP A 15 -2.36 -2.35 -20.92
N LEU A 16 -2.83 -3.42 -20.27
CA LEU A 16 -1.99 -4.57 -19.95
C LEU A 16 -2.15 -5.64 -21.05
N PRO A 17 -1.06 -6.27 -21.53
CA PRO A 17 -1.12 -7.44 -22.38
C PRO A 17 -2.06 -8.53 -21.84
N ALA A 18 -2.75 -9.23 -22.75
CA ALA A 18 -3.71 -10.26 -22.38
C ALA A 18 -3.06 -11.51 -21.76
N GLU A 19 -1.82 -11.79 -22.17
CA GLU A 19 -1.04 -12.92 -21.71
C GLU A 19 -0.58 -12.73 -20.26
N SER A 20 -0.37 -13.84 -19.54
CA SER A 20 0.14 -13.76 -18.17
C SER A 20 1.57 -13.21 -18.17
N ALA A 21 1.78 -12.13 -17.41
CA ALA A 21 3.08 -11.51 -17.23
C ALA A 21 3.23 -10.89 -15.84
N ARG A 22 4.48 -10.61 -15.47
CA ARG A 22 4.82 -9.88 -14.25
C ARG A 22 4.94 -8.39 -14.57
N TYR A 23 4.16 -7.58 -13.88
CA TYR A 23 4.06 -6.15 -14.07
C TYR A 23 4.70 -5.39 -12.92
N THR A 24 5.14 -4.17 -13.21
CA THR A 24 5.51 -3.18 -12.20
C THR A 24 4.60 -1.97 -12.36
N PHE A 25 3.97 -1.56 -11.27
CA PHE A 25 3.22 -0.31 -11.22
C PHE A 25 3.82 0.58 -10.13
N GLN A 26 4.04 1.86 -10.43
CA GLN A 26 4.63 2.80 -9.49
C GLN A 26 3.86 4.11 -9.49
N THR A 27 3.61 4.63 -8.29
CA THR A 27 2.99 5.93 -8.08
C THR A 27 3.81 6.76 -7.09
N GLU A 28 3.73 8.07 -7.23
CA GLU A 28 4.25 9.02 -6.26
C GLU A 28 3.19 10.08 -5.95
N THR A 29 2.85 10.25 -4.67
CA THR A 29 1.90 11.26 -4.19
C THR A 29 2.48 11.90 -2.94
N ASP A 30 2.63 13.23 -2.92
CA ASP A 30 3.19 13.99 -1.80
C ASP A 30 4.56 13.46 -1.30
N GLY A 31 5.39 12.97 -2.23
CA GLY A 31 6.70 12.36 -1.94
C GLY A 31 6.64 10.94 -1.39
N VAL A 32 5.44 10.36 -1.19
CA VAL A 32 5.28 8.94 -0.88
C VAL A 32 5.34 8.14 -2.16
N THR A 33 6.36 7.30 -2.29
CA THR A 33 6.48 6.38 -3.43
C THR A 33 5.89 5.02 -3.06
N THR A 34 5.03 4.47 -3.91
CA THR A 34 4.57 3.07 -3.80
C THR A 34 4.85 2.36 -5.11
N ALA A 35 5.52 1.21 -5.02
CA ALA A 35 5.81 0.35 -6.16
C ALA A 35 5.23 -1.04 -5.89
N TRP A 36 4.49 -1.57 -6.86
CA TRP A 36 3.95 -2.93 -6.85
C TRP A 36 4.66 -3.77 -7.90
N GLU A 37 4.94 -5.02 -7.56
CA GLU A 37 5.23 -6.06 -8.54
C GLU A 37 4.18 -7.15 -8.42
N TYR A 38 3.53 -7.51 -9.52
CA TYR A 38 2.42 -8.46 -9.47
C TYR A 38 2.28 -9.23 -10.77
N THR A 39 1.70 -10.42 -10.71
CA THR A 39 1.33 -11.19 -11.89
C THR A 39 -0.11 -10.88 -12.27
N SER A 40 -0.37 -10.60 -13.54
CA SER A 40 -1.73 -10.44 -14.07
C SER A 40 -1.86 -11.06 -15.46
N ASP A 41 -3.10 -11.30 -15.85
CA ASP A 41 -3.57 -11.86 -17.10
C ASP A 41 -5.00 -11.38 -17.35
N ARG A 42 -5.44 -11.47 -18.61
CA ARG A 42 -6.81 -11.11 -18.97
C ARG A 42 -7.79 -12.02 -18.21
N PRO A 43 -8.71 -11.44 -17.40
CA PRO A 43 -9.73 -12.24 -16.73
C PRO A 43 -10.59 -12.95 -17.77
N THR A 44 -10.86 -14.24 -17.53
CA THR A 44 -11.77 -15.05 -18.36
C THR A 44 -13.19 -15.09 -17.81
N GLU A 45 -13.33 -14.83 -16.50
CA GLU A 45 -14.59 -14.74 -15.78
C GLU A 45 -14.65 -13.41 -15.01
N PRO A 46 -15.83 -12.77 -14.91
CA PRO A 46 -15.98 -11.57 -14.11
C PRO A 46 -15.84 -11.89 -12.62
N ASP A 47 -15.01 -11.12 -11.93
CA ASP A 47 -14.85 -11.16 -10.47
C ASP A 47 -15.37 -9.83 -9.88
N THR A 48 -16.60 -9.46 -10.27
CA THR A 48 -17.26 -8.21 -9.86
C THR A 48 -18.69 -8.48 -9.37
N PRO A 49 -19.09 -7.97 -8.19
CA PRO A 49 -20.48 -7.97 -7.76
C PRO A 49 -21.33 -7.04 -8.64
N THR A 50 -22.57 -7.43 -8.90
CA THR A 50 -23.55 -6.65 -9.70
C THR A 50 -23.78 -5.23 -9.17
N SER A 51 -23.54 -4.98 -7.89
CA SER A 51 -23.76 -3.68 -7.25
C SER A 51 -22.65 -2.66 -7.48
N GLN A 52 -21.49 -3.08 -7.99
CA GLN A 52 -20.36 -2.18 -8.25
C GLN A 52 -19.58 -2.62 -9.50
N PRO A 53 -19.98 -2.14 -10.70
CA PRO A 53 -19.32 -2.46 -11.97
C PRO A 53 -17.87 -1.97 -12.02
N CYS A 54 -17.08 -2.53 -12.95
CA CYS A 54 -15.74 -2.01 -13.21
C CYS A 54 -15.81 -0.58 -13.73
N ILE A 55 -14.78 0.22 -13.42
CA ILE A 55 -14.70 1.59 -13.94
C ILE A 55 -14.70 1.57 -15.48
N ALA A 56 -14.12 0.53 -16.09
CA ALA A 56 -14.17 0.30 -17.53
C ALA A 56 -15.61 0.15 -18.04
N ASP A 57 -16.45 -0.66 -17.38
CA ASP A 57 -17.85 -0.86 -17.76
C ASP A 57 -18.67 0.45 -17.69
N VAL A 58 -18.42 1.28 -16.68
CA VAL A 58 -19.20 2.50 -16.42
C VAL A 58 -18.69 3.71 -17.21
N VAL A 59 -17.37 3.88 -17.26
CA VAL A 59 -16.72 5.09 -17.80
C VAL A 59 -16.26 4.87 -19.24
N LEU A 60 -15.65 3.71 -19.53
CA LEU A 60 -15.13 3.38 -20.87
C LEU A 60 -16.16 2.64 -21.74
N LYS A 61 -17.26 2.15 -21.15
CA LYS A 61 -18.30 1.32 -21.81
C LYS A 61 -17.73 0.05 -22.45
N GLU A 62 -16.62 -0.45 -21.92
CA GLU A 62 -16.05 -1.72 -22.34
C GLU A 62 -16.76 -2.85 -21.60
N THR A 63 -17.39 -3.76 -22.34
CA THR A 63 -18.11 -4.89 -21.76
C THR A 63 -17.29 -6.16 -21.88
N GLY A 64 -17.02 -6.83 -20.77
CA GLY A 64 -16.30 -8.11 -20.73
C GLY A 64 -16.01 -8.56 -19.31
N PRO A 65 -15.38 -9.74 -19.13
CA PRO A 65 -14.84 -10.13 -17.83
C PRO A 65 -13.90 -9.05 -17.29
N CYS A 66 -14.07 -8.69 -16.03
CA CYS A 66 -13.24 -7.70 -15.35
C CYS A 66 -12.94 -8.17 -13.92
N ARG A 67 -11.73 -7.86 -13.43
CA ARG A 67 -11.23 -8.20 -12.10
C ARG A 67 -10.27 -7.11 -11.63
N PRO A 68 -10.27 -6.72 -10.35
CA PRO A 68 -9.21 -5.89 -9.77
C PRO A 68 -7.81 -6.50 -9.96
N GLU A 69 -6.81 -5.65 -10.16
CA GLU A 69 -5.43 -6.11 -10.14
C GLU A 69 -5.05 -6.58 -8.72
N PRO A 70 -4.23 -7.65 -8.56
CA PRO A 70 -3.86 -8.21 -7.27
C PRO A 70 -2.79 -7.37 -6.55
N LEU A 71 -3.01 -6.06 -6.49
CA LEU A 71 -2.14 -5.10 -5.82
C LEU A 71 -2.34 -5.19 -4.30
N ILE A 72 -1.25 -5.38 -3.56
CA ILE A 72 -1.26 -5.33 -2.10
C ILE A 72 -1.27 -3.86 -1.66
N PHE A 73 -2.30 -3.44 -0.93
CA PHE A 73 -2.37 -2.13 -0.28
C PHE A 73 -1.99 -2.27 1.20
N LEU A 74 -1.45 -1.19 1.77
CA LEU A 74 -1.00 -1.15 3.17
C LEU A 74 -1.86 -0.18 3.97
N ARG A 75 -2.38 -0.66 5.10
CA ARG A 75 -3.05 0.16 6.11
C ARG A 75 -2.18 0.23 7.35
N TYR A 76 -2.09 1.41 7.92
CA TYR A 76 -1.24 1.71 9.07
C TYR A 76 -2.07 2.06 10.30
N ASP A 77 -1.74 1.45 11.43
CA ASP A 77 -2.02 2.00 12.75
C ASP A 77 -0.67 2.31 13.41
N LEU A 78 -0.37 3.61 13.48
CA LEU A 78 0.92 4.11 13.94
C LEU A 78 0.92 4.45 15.44
N GLY A 79 -0.22 4.38 16.14
CA GLY A 79 -0.29 4.70 17.58
C GLY A 79 0.21 6.10 17.95
N LEU A 80 -0.09 7.12 17.13
CA LEU A 80 0.43 8.47 17.28
C LEU A 80 -0.48 9.38 18.11
N GLY A 81 0.10 10.44 18.67
CA GLY A 81 -0.67 11.56 19.19
C GLY A 81 -1.39 12.34 18.09
N LEU A 82 -2.40 13.14 18.47
CA LEU A 82 -3.21 13.95 17.54
C LEU A 82 -2.40 14.99 16.75
N ASP A 83 -1.18 15.31 17.20
CA ASP A 83 -0.24 16.22 16.55
C ASP A 83 0.74 15.50 15.59
N ASN A 84 0.45 14.24 15.25
CA ASN A 84 1.26 13.35 14.43
C ASN A 84 2.65 13.09 15.02
N THR A 85 2.71 12.81 16.33
CA THR A 85 3.97 12.55 17.05
C THR A 85 3.97 11.25 17.85
N ALA A 86 5.17 10.73 18.11
CA ALA A 86 5.43 9.66 19.06
C ALA A 86 6.59 10.03 19.99
N GLU A 87 6.64 9.40 21.17
CA GLU A 87 7.69 9.62 22.17
C GLU A 87 9.08 9.23 21.63
N ALA A 88 10.08 10.06 21.88
CA ALA A 88 11.47 9.74 21.60
C ALA A 88 12.07 8.71 22.59
N ASP A 89 13.24 8.17 22.24
CA ASP A 89 14.10 7.33 23.10
C ASP A 89 13.43 6.08 23.70
N ARG A 90 12.46 5.50 22.97
CA ARG A 90 11.78 4.26 23.37
C ARG A 90 11.40 3.38 22.19
N LEU A 91 11.01 2.15 22.52
CA LEU A 91 10.44 1.24 21.55
C LEU A 91 8.98 1.62 21.29
N HIS A 92 8.62 1.75 20.01
CA HIS A 92 7.29 2.15 19.56
C HIS A 92 6.74 1.08 18.60
N PRO A 93 5.66 0.37 18.97
CA PRO A 93 5.01 -0.57 18.08
C PRO A 93 4.11 0.17 17.08
N ILE A 94 4.14 -0.26 15.83
CA ILE A 94 3.15 0.08 14.81
C ILE A 94 2.53 -1.20 14.27
N THR A 95 1.29 -1.13 13.82
CA THR A 95 0.61 -2.23 13.14
C THR A 95 0.43 -1.90 11.67
N VAL A 96 0.76 -2.86 10.81
CA VAL A 96 0.58 -2.77 9.37
C VAL A 96 -0.27 -3.94 8.90
N THR A 97 -1.35 -3.65 8.18
CA THR A 97 -2.22 -4.66 7.58
C THR A 97 -2.14 -4.56 6.06
N GLY A 98 -1.81 -5.68 5.42
CA GLY A 98 -1.96 -5.86 3.98
C GLY A 98 -3.41 -6.17 3.60
N TYR A 99 -3.93 -5.46 2.61
CA TYR A 99 -5.27 -5.67 2.07
C TYR A 99 -5.27 -5.52 0.54
N TYR A 100 -6.37 -5.87 -0.10
CA TYR A 100 -6.53 -5.77 -1.55
C TYR A 100 -7.73 -4.88 -1.85
N GLN A 101 -7.86 -4.43 -3.10
CA GLN A 101 -9.11 -3.81 -3.52
C GLN A 101 -10.26 -4.77 -3.22
N ASP A 102 -11.34 -4.21 -2.68
CA ASP A 102 -12.57 -4.95 -2.50
C ASP A 102 -12.94 -5.61 -3.84
N ARG A 103 -13.51 -6.81 -3.77
CA ARG A 103 -13.95 -7.65 -4.92
C ARG A 103 -12.89 -8.51 -5.59
N LEU A 104 -11.62 -8.47 -5.17
CA LEU A 104 -10.73 -9.60 -5.51
C LEU A 104 -11.26 -10.83 -4.75
N GLY A 105 -11.89 -11.78 -5.45
CA GLY A 105 -12.71 -12.83 -4.82
C GLY A 105 -11.91 -13.78 -3.93
N MET A 106 -10.69 -14.12 -4.35
CA MET A 106 -9.77 -14.94 -3.56
C MET A 106 -8.39 -14.29 -3.48
N PRO A 107 -8.23 -13.24 -2.66
CA PRO A 107 -6.98 -12.51 -2.58
C PRO A 107 -5.90 -13.41 -1.94
N PRO A 108 -4.65 -13.39 -2.43
CA PRO A 108 -3.56 -14.09 -1.78
C PRO A 108 -3.34 -13.58 -0.36
N GLY A 109 -3.07 -14.47 0.60
CA GLY A 109 -2.66 -14.06 1.94
C GLY A 109 -1.29 -13.38 1.91
N VAL A 110 -1.15 -12.25 2.61
CA VAL A 110 0.15 -11.59 2.82
C VAL A 110 0.93 -12.39 3.86
N THR A 111 2.09 -12.90 3.48
CA THR A 111 2.87 -13.85 4.28
C THR A 111 4.13 -13.24 4.90
N GLU A 112 4.65 -12.16 4.32
CA GLU A 112 5.85 -11.50 4.81
C GLU A 112 5.66 -9.98 4.84
N LEU A 113 6.22 -9.35 5.87
CA LEU A 113 6.36 -7.90 5.96
C LEU A 113 7.76 -7.54 6.49
N ARG A 114 8.46 -6.73 5.71
CA ARG A 114 9.73 -6.11 6.08
C ARG A 114 9.49 -4.64 6.33
N ALA A 115 9.95 -4.16 7.48
CA ALA A 115 9.91 -2.75 7.83
C ALA A 115 11.33 -2.21 7.99
N GLU A 116 11.56 -1.03 7.47
CA GLU A 116 12.77 -0.25 7.66
C GLU A 116 12.38 1.15 8.14
N ALA A 117 13.19 1.71 9.04
CA ALA A 117 13.01 3.08 9.52
C ALA A 117 14.28 3.91 9.27
N SER A 118 14.09 5.18 8.95
CA SER A 118 15.17 6.16 8.88
C SER A 118 14.85 7.35 9.77
N PHE A 119 15.89 7.92 10.36
CA PHE A 119 15.83 9.07 11.28
C PHE A 119 16.67 10.25 10.76
N ASP A 120 17.31 10.11 9.60
CA ASP A 120 18.23 11.07 9.01
C ASP A 120 17.75 11.58 7.64
N GLY A 121 16.43 11.59 7.43
CA GLY A 121 15.80 12.03 6.18
C GLY A 121 15.92 11.01 5.04
N GLY A 122 15.94 9.71 5.35
CA GLY A 122 16.00 8.65 4.35
C GLY A 122 17.39 8.31 3.83
N LYS A 123 18.46 8.83 4.45
CA LYS A 123 19.85 8.56 4.05
C LYS A 123 20.29 7.16 4.46
N VAL A 124 19.98 6.76 5.70
CA VAL A 124 20.24 5.42 6.22
C VAL A 124 18.93 4.76 6.63
N TRP A 125 18.67 3.59 6.07
CA TRP A 125 17.53 2.74 6.40
C TRP A 125 17.99 1.61 7.33
N ARG A 126 17.32 1.48 8.47
CA ARG A 126 17.62 0.45 9.46
C ARG A 126 16.49 -0.57 9.51
N PRO A 127 16.80 -1.88 9.50
CA PRO A 127 15.77 -2.89 9.62
C PRO A 127 15.05 -2.78 10.97
N VAL A 128 13.74 -3.00 10.93
CA VAL A 128 12.85 -3.01 12.09
C VAL A 128 12.35 -4.44 12.29
N SER A 129 12.34 -4.90 13.54
CA SER A 129 11.81 -6.23 13.87
C SER A 129 10.30 -6.26 13.62
N THR A 130 9.86 -7.26 12.87
CA THR A 130 8.46 -7.49 12.49
C THR A 130 7.99 -8.86 12.98
N GLU A 131 6.76 -8.93 13.46
CA GLU A 131 6.11 -10.16 13.90
C GLU A 131 4.69 -10.24 13.33
N ALA A 132 4.23 -11.44 12.97
CA ALA A 132 2.85 -11.65 12.58
C ALA A 132 1.92 -11.43 13.80
N ALA A 133 0.84 -10.68 13.58
CA ALA A 133 -0.14 -10.30 14.60
C ALA A 133 -1.58 -10.70 14.23
N GLY A 134 -1.78 -11.34 13.08
CA GLY A 134 -3.08 -11.80 12.60
C GLY A 134 -3.11 -11.99 11.08
N LYS A 135 -4.31 -12.14 10.51
CA LYS A 135 -4.48 -12.27 9.06
C LYS A 135 -3.94 -11.02 8.35
N ASN A 136 -2.95 -11.22 7.48
CA ASN A 136 -2.23 -10.17 6.75
C ASN A 136 -1.70 -9.02 7.62
N THR A 137 -1.59 -9.21 8.93
CA THR A 137 -1.35 -8.13 9.90
C THR A 137 -0.06 -8.41 10.65
N PHE A 138 0.77 -7.38 10.76
CA PHE A 138 2.10 -7.47 11.34
C PHE A 138 2.32 -6.30 12.30
N THR A 139 3.06 -6.56 13.37
CA THR A 139 3.55 -5.53 14.29
C THR A 139 5.02 -5.27 14.00
N ALA A 140 5.39 -4.02 13.75
CA ALA A 140 6.78 -3.59 13.60
C ALA A 140 7.19 -2.75 14.83
N ARG A 141 8.32 -3.08 15.47
CA ARG A 141 8.77 -2.39 16.70
C ARG A 141 9.95 -1.47 16.43
N ILE A 142 9.68 -0.19 16.28
CA ILE A 142 10.67 0.81 15.91
C ILE A 142 11.36 1.32 17.16
N LYS A 143 12.69 1.21 17.23
CA LYS A 143 13.48 1.82 18.30
C LYS A 143 13.73 3.29 17.96
N HIS A 144 12.97 4.19 18.58
CA HIS A 144 13.18 5.62 18.39
C HIS A 144 14.50 6.07 19.02
N PRO A 145 15.29 6.90 18.33
CA PRO A 145 16.40 7.60 18.95
C PRO A 145 15.89 8.75 19.82
N LYS A 146 16.81 9.46 20.47
CA LYS A 146 16.55 10.79 21.01
C LYS A 146 16.09 11.75 19.92
N ARG A 147 15.24 12.71 20.29
CA ARG A 147 14.57 13.64 19.36
C ARG A 147 15.52 14.44 18.48
N ASP A 148 16.65 14.89 19.04
CA ASP A 148 17.69 15.65 18.32
C ASP A 148 18.29 14.88 17.14
N ARG A 149 18.28 13.54 17.20
CA ARG A 149 18.77 12.65 16.12
C ARG A 149 17.73 12.33 15.06
N ALA A 150 16.51 12.88 15.17
CA ALA A 150 15.41 12.68 14.24
C ALA A 150 14.66 14.00 13.98
N SER A 151 15.40 15.08 13.75
CA SER A 151 14.82 16.43 13.57
C SER A 151 13.88 16.52 12.37
N GLY A 152 14.12 15.73 11.32
CA GLY A 152 13.24 15.57 10.15
C GLY A 152 12.13 14.53 10.32
N GLY A 153 11.95 13.99 11.53
CA GLY A 153 10.98 12.94 11.82
C GLY A 153 11.45 11.53 11.50
N VAL A 154 10.51 10.59 11.55
CA VAL A 154 10.71 9.17 11.24
C VAL A 154 10.21 8.91 9.83
N ALA A 155 11.07 8.41 8.97
CA ALA A 155 10.70 7.88 7.65
C ALA A 155 10.48 6.37 7.74
N LEU A 156 9.53 5.85 6.99
CA LEU A 156 9.23 4.41 6.94
C LEU A 156 9.36 3.87 5.53
N ARG A 157 9.88 2.66 5.41
CA ARG A 157 9.84 1.88 4.19
C ARG A 157 9.32 0.51 4.52
N ILE A 158 8.24 0.12 3.86
CA ILE A 158 7.54 -1.13 4.12
C ILE A 158 7.47 -1.92 2.83
N THR A 159 7.91 -3.17 2.90
CA THR A 159 7.75 -4.14 1.82
C THR A 159 6.87 -5.27 2.34
N ALA A 160 5.81 -5.61 1.62
CA ALA A 160 4.99 -6.78 1.90
C ALA A 160 4.97 -7.73 0.71
N THR A 161 4.92 -9.03 0.99
CA THR A 161 4.88 -10.10 -0.01
C THR A 161 3.75 -11.06 0.30
N ASP A 162 3.02 -11.47 -0.73
CA ASP A 162 1.96 -12.45 -0.60
C ASP A 162 2.39 -13.88 -1.02
N ARG A 163 1.51 -14.85 -0.76
CA ARG A 163 1.73 -16.25 -1.12
C ARG A 163 1.81 -16.52 -2.64
N ALA A 164 1.39 -15.58 -3.48
CA ALA A 164 1.48 -15.66 -4.93
C ALA A 164 2.77 -15.01 -5.48
N GLY A 165 3.58 -14.41 -4.61
CA GLY A 165 4.83 -13.73 -4.98
C GLY A 165 4.62 -12.29 -5.47
N ASN A 166 3.42 -11.72 -5.30
CA ASN A 166 3.20 -10.30 -5.51
C ASN A 166 3.81 -9.51 -4.35
N THR A 167 4.27 -8.29 -4.63
CA THR A 167 4.90 -7.42 -3.65
C THR A 167 4.36 -5.99 -3.75
N VAL A 168 4.41 -5.30 -2.61
CA VAL A 168 4.31 -3.85 -2.54
C VAL A 168 5.49 -3.32 -1.74
N LYS A 169 6.11 -2.23 -2.21
CA LYS A 169 7.13 -1.47 -1.51
C LYS A 169 6.69 -0.01 -1.43
N GLN A 170 6.41 0.46 -0.22
CA GLN A 170 6.05 1.85 0.03
C GLN A 170 7.16 2.56 0.82
N THR A 171 7.57 3.75 0.37
CA THR A 171 8.51 4.63 1.08
C THR A 171 7.80 5.92 1.45
N ILE A 172 7.70 6.18 2.76
CA ILE A 172 7.09 7.37 3.36
C ILE A 172 8.24 8.22 3.92
N PRO A 173 8.61 9.36 3.29
CA PRO A 173 9.80 10.12 3.64
C PRO A 173 9.71 10.79 5.03
N GLN A 174 8.49 11.08 5.50
CA GLN A 174 8.25 11.56 6.86
C GLN A 174 6.87 11.06 7.33
N ALA A 175 6.84 9.92 8.02
CA ALA A 175 5.60 9.34 8.53
C ALA A 175 5.07 10.11 9.76
N TYR A 176 5.95 10.45 10.70
CA TYR A 176 5.60 11.17 11.93
C TYR A 176 6.83 11.83 12.56
N ARG A 177 6.63 12.69 13.57
CA ARG A 177 7.73 13.35 14.31
C ARG A 177 7.94 12.73 15.69
N LEU A 178 9.13 12.92 16.26
CA LEU A 178 9.39 12.56 17.66
C LEU A 178 9.18 13.77 18.58
N ARG A 179 8.58 13.54 19.74
CA ARG A 179 8.43 14.55 20.80
C ARG A 179 9.32 14.29 22.00
#